data_AF-A0A963NYF9-F1
#
_entry.id   AF-A0A963NYF9-F1
#
_cell.length_a   1.000
_cell.length_b   1.000
_cell.length_c   1.000
_cell.angle_alpha   90.00
_cell.angle_beta   90.00
_cell.angle_gamma   90.00
#
_symmetry.space_group_name_H-M   'P 1'
#
loop_
_entity.id
_entity.type
_entity.pdbx_description
1 polymer ?
#
loop_
_entity_poly.entity_id
_entity_poly.type
_entity_poly.pdbx_seq_one_letter_code
_entity_poly.pdbx_strand_id
1 'polypeptide(L)'
;DDVVGAIPAHLVCGIWGTLAVAISNPDTTFATQALGAASIGAFIFVTSSVIWFILRATVGIRIHPEDEAVGIDQAEIGMEAYPEFGPSAV
;
A
#
# COMPACT_ATOMS: atom_id res chain seq x y z
N ASP A 1 -4.54 8.24 5.17
CA ASP A 1 -5.39 7.37 4.36
C ASP A 1 -4.57 6.22 3.79
N ASP A 2 -4.08 5.37 4.71
CA ASP A 2 -3.47 4.08 4.40
C ASP A 2 -4.43 3.05 4.99
N VAL A 3 -5.34 2.59 4.15
CA VAL A 3 -6.59 1.91 4.56
C VAL A 3 -6.34 0.65 5.40
N VAL A 4 -5.16 0.04 5.30
CA VAL A 4 -4.79 -1.17 6.04
C VAL A 4 -3.55 -1.00 6.92
N GLY A 5 -2.97 0.20 6.98
CA GLY A 5 -1.71 0.43 7.68
C GLY A 5 -0.52 -0.28 7.02
N ALA A 6 -0.54 -0.44 5.69
CA ALA A 6 0.51 -1.13 4.95
C ALA A 6 1.89 -0.46 5.11
N ILE A 7 1.95 0.88 5.13
CA ILE A 7 3.20 1.63 5.24
C ILE A 7 3.85 1.41 6.61
N PRO A 8 3.19 1.66 7.76
CA PRO A 8 3.82 1.42 9.06
C PRO A 8 4.14 -0.06 9.27
N ALA A 9 3.24 -0.98 8.91
CA ALA A 9 3.41 -2.40 9.22
C ALA A 9 4.38 -3.13 8.29
N HIS A 10 4.49 -2.75 7.01
CA HIS A 10 5.33 -3.47 6.05
C HIS A 10 6.55 -2.65 5.60
N LEU A 11 6.39 -1.36 5.27
CA LEU A 11 7.53 -0.55 4.85
C LEU A 11 8.45 -0.23 6.02
N VAL A 12 7.92 0.41 7.08
CA VAL A 12 8.74 0.84 8.21
C VAL A 12 9.29 -0.35 8.99
N CYS A 13 8.44 -1.30 9.37
CA CYS A 13 8.92 -2.52 10.04
C CYS A 13 9.84 -3.37 9.16
N GLY A 14 9.61 -3.40 7.84
CA GLY A 14 10.48 -4.12 6.90
C GLY A 14 11.88 -3.51 6.80
N ILE A 15 11.97 -2.17 6.71
CA ILE A 15 13.26 -1.47 6.75
C ILE A 15 13.97 -1.74 8.08
N TRP A 16 13.25 -1.61 9.20
CA TRP A 16 13.82 -1.90 10.51
C TRP A 16 14.34 -3.34 10.61
N GLY A 17 13.53 -4.33 10.21
CA GLY A 17 13.91 -5.74 10.23
C GLY A 17 15.15 -6.02 9.38
N THR A 18 15.24 -5.40 8.20
CA THR A 18 16.41 -5.52 7.31
C THR A 18 17.68 -4.97 7.96
N LEU A 19 17.59 -3.79 8.57
CA LEU A 19 18.73 -3.19 9.28
C LEU A 19 19.13 -4.01 10.51
N ALA A 20 18.17 -4.56 11.24
CA ALA A 20 18.40 -5.35 12.44
C ALA A 20 19.20 -6.64 12.17
N VAL A 21 19.24 -7.15 10.94
CA VAL A 21 20.07 -8.32 10.58
C VAL A 21 21.54 -8.09 10.92
N ALA A 22 22.04 -6.87 10.75
CA ALA A 22 23.44 -6.53 11.05
C ALA A 22 23.78 -6.52 12.55
N ILE A 23 22.79 -6.67 13.44
CA ILE A 23 23.00 -6.76 14.90
C ILE A 23 23.56 -8.14 15.27
N SER A 24 23.10 -9.20 14.61
CA SER A 24 23.40 -10.59 14.98
C SER A 24 24.14 -11.39 13.91
N ASN A 25 24.21 -10.89 12.67
CA ASN A 25 24.89 -11.55 11.57
C ASN A 25 26.22 -10.83 11.21
N PRO A 26 27.40 -11.43 11.50
CA PRO A 26 28.68 -10.81 11.19
C PRO A 26 29.02 -10.78 9.69
N ASP A 27 28.30 -11.50 8.83
CA ASP A 27 28.55 -11.54 7.39
C ASP A 27 27.99 -10.30 6.65
N THR A 28 27.39 -9.35 7.36
CA THR A 28 26.84 -8.11 6.80
C THR A 28 27.10 -6.91 7.69
N THR A 29 26.98 -5.71 7.11
CA THR A 29 27.01 -4.45 7.85
C THR A 29 25.67 -3.71 7.74
N PHE A 30 25.44 -2.73 8.62
CA PHE A 30 24.29 -1.82 8.48
C PHE A 30 24.30 -1.08 7.14
N ALA A 31 25.47 -0.71 6.62
CA ALA A 31 25.60 -0.02 5.33
C ALA A 31 25.13 -0.92 4.18
N THR A 32 25.51 -2.20 4.19
CA THR A 32 25.07 -3.18 3.18
C THR A 32 23.55 -3.38 3.23
N GLN A 33 22.97 -3.52 4.44
CA GLN A 33 21.52 -3.69 4.62
C GLN A 33 20.74 -2.43 4.21
N ALA A 34 21.24 -1.24 4.57
CA ALA A 34 20.64 0.03 4.17
C ALA A 34 20.67 0.22 2.65
N LEU A 35 21.79 -0.13 2.00
CA LEU A 35 21.90 -0.09 0.54
C LEU A 35 20.90 -1.05 -0.12
N GLY A 36 20.74 -2.26 0.40
CA GLY A 36 19.75 -3.22 -0.07
C GLY A 36 18.33 -2.69 0.06
N ALA A 37 17.95 -2.20 1.25
CA ALA A 37 16.64 -1.61 1.50
C ALA A 37 16.34 -0.41 0.59
N ALA A 38 17.31 0.50 0.42
CA ALA A 38 17.18 1.66 -0.47
C ALA A 38 17.07 1.24 -1.94
N SER A 39 17.84 0.23 -2.37
CA SER A 39 17.81 -0.27 -3.75
C SER A 39 16.45 -0.89 -4.09
N ILE A 40 15.90 -1.72 -3.20
CA ILE A 40 14.57 -2.30 -3.37
C ILE A 40 13.50 -1.21 -3.31
N GLY A 41 13.60 -0.28 -2.37
CA GLY A 41 12.67 0.85 -2.23
C GLY A 41 12.63 1.72 -3.49
N ALA A 42 13.79 2.07 -4.05
CA ALA A 42 13.88 2.84 -5.29
C ALA A 42 13.31 2.06 -6.48
N PHE A 43 13.66 0.78 -6.62
CA PHE A 43 13.14 -0.07 -7.69
C PHE A 43 11.61 -0.16 -7.63
N ILE A 44 11.05 -0.57 -6.50
CA ILE A 44 9.60 -0.74 -6.34
C ILE A 44 8.85 0.59 -6.48
N PHE A 45 9.38 1.69 -5.94
CA PHE A 45 8.75 3.00 -6.08
C PHE A 45 8.66 3.43 -7.55
N VAL A 46 9.76 3.30 -8.32
CA VAL A 46 9.79 3.67 -9.74
C VAL A 46 8.91 2.75 -10.56
N THR A 47 9.06 1.44 -10.44
CA THR A 47 8.28 0.49 -11.25
C THR A 47 6.79 0.57 -10.95
N SER A 48 6.42 0.69 -9.67
CA SER A 48 5.02 0.87 -9.29
C SER A 48 4.49 2.20 -9.82
N SER A 49 5.22 3.31 -9.63
CA SER A 49 4.77 4.62 -10.16
C SER A 49 4.51 4.57 -11.68
N VAL A 50 5.37 3.89 -12.44
CA VAL A 50 5.17 3.69 -13.88
C VAL A 50 3.92 2.87 -14.17
N ILE A 51 3.76 1.70 -13.52
CA ILE A 51 2.60 0.83 -13.74
C ILE A 51 1.30 1.53 -13.37
N TRP A 52 1.25 2.16 -12.20
CA TRP A 52 0.07 2.88 -11.72
C TRP A 52 -0.28 4.07 -12.61
N PHE A 53 0.72 4.79 -13.14
CA PHE A 53 0.49 5.86 -14.10
C PHE A 53 -0.08 5.34 -15.43
N ILE A 54 0.45 4.22 -15.95
CA ILE A 54 -0.06 3.58 -17.16
C ILE A 54 -1.51 3.15 -16.96
N LEU A 55 -1.82 2.45 -15.87
CA LEU A 55 -3.18 2.00 -15.56
C LEU A 55 -4.14 3.19 -15.44
N ARG A 56 -3.72 4.26 -14.74
CA ARG A 56 -4.49 5.50 -14.64
C ARG A 56 -4.79 6.11 -16.02
N ALA A 57 -3.83 6.09 -16.94
CA ALA A 57 -3.97 6.70 -18.25
C ALA A 57 -4.77 5.85 -19.25
N THR A 58 -4.86 4.53 -19.05
CA THR A 58 -5.49 3.61 -20.01
C THR A 58 -6.88 3.15 -19.56
N VAL A 59 -6.99 2.54 -18.38
CA VAL A 59 -8.22 1.90 -17.89
C VAL A 59 -8.85 2.62 -16.70
N GLY A 60 -8.09 3.48 -16.02
CA GLY A 60 -8.50 4.07 -14.76
C GLY A 60 -8.25 3.12 -13.57
N ILE A 61 -7.98 3.69 -12.39
CA ILE A 61 -7.64 2.93 -11.17
C ILE A 61 -8.40 3.40 -9.92
N ARG A 62 -9.17 4.48 -10.05
CA ARG A 62 -10.02 5.02 -8.99
C ARG A 62 -11.40 5.19 -9.56
N ILE A 63 -12.40 4.81 -8.76
CA ILE A 63 -13.81 4.95 -9.08
C ILE A 63 -14.22 6.42 -9.11
N HIS A 64 -15.43 6.69 -9.62
CA HIS A 64 -15.96 8.06 -9.65
C HIS A 64 -16.20 8.60 -8.23
N PRO A 65 -16.03 9.91 -7.97
CA PRO A 65 -16.25 10.49 -6.65
C PRO A 65 -17.67 10.24 -6.09
N GLU A 66 -18.68 10.20 -6.96
CA GLU A 66 -20.05 9.84 -6.60
C GLU A 66 -20.16 8.38 -6.11
N ASP A 67 -19.48 7.45 -6.76
CA ASP A 67 -19.45 6.03 -6.37
C ASP A 67 -18.62 5.83 -5.09
N GLU A 68 -17.55 6.61 -4.92
CA GLU A 68 -16.75 6.63 -3.69
C GLU A 68 -17.56 7.15 -2.50
N ALA A 69 -18.44 8.13 -2.71
CA ALA A 69 -19.29 8.71 -1.66
C ALA A 69 -20.41 7.77 -1.19
N VAL A 70 -20.97 6.94 -2.09
CA VAL A 70 -22.03 5.98 -1.74
C VAL A 70 -21.48 4.61 -1.30
N GLY A 71 -20.22 4.30 -1.61
CA GLY A 71 -19.58 3.02 -1.32
C GLY A 71 -19.67 2.04 -2.49
N ILE A 72 -18.58 1.31 -2.75
CA ILE A 72 -18.45 0.51 -3.98
C ILE A 72 -19.44 -0.66 -4.04
N ASP A 73 -19.79 -1.26 -2.91
CA ASP A 73 -20.78 -2.34 -2.86
C ASP A 73 -22.15 -1.84 -3.32
N GLN A 74 -22.54 -0.63 -2.89
CA GLN A 74 -23.80 -0.02 -3.31
C GLN A 74 -23.78 0.40 -4.79
N ALA A 75 -22.63 0.88 -5.28
CA ALA A 75 -22.47 1.33 -6.66
C ALA A 75 -22.41 0.19 -7.69
N GLU A 76 -21.71 -0.92 -7.39
CA GLU A 76 -21.51 -2.02 -8.34
C GLU A 76 -22.57 -3.13 -8.23
N ILE A 77 -22.95 -3.50 -7.01
CA ILE A 77 -23.82 -4.67 -6.76
C ILE A 77 -25.14 -4.30 -6.09
N GLY A 78 -25.39 -3.03 -5.81
CA GLY A 78 -26.68 -2.51 -5.36
C GLY A 78 -27.07 -2.93 -3.94
N MET A 79 -26.11 -3.37 -3.13
CA MET A 79 -26.31 -3.81 -1.75
C MET A 79 -25.25 -3.25 -0.82
N GLU A 80 -25.62 -3.01 0.44
CA GLU A 80 -24.66 -2.72 1.49
C GLU A 80 -23.95 -4.01 1.94
N ALA A 81 -22.65 -3.92 2.24
CA ALA A 81 -21.91 -5.08 2.75
C ALA A 81 -22.40 -5.59 4.10
N TYR A 82 -22.90 -4.69 4.96
CA TYR A 82 -23.31 -5.02 6.33
C TYR A 82 -24.61 -4.29 6.76
N PRO A 83 -25.76 -4.61 6.13
CA PRO A 83 -27.03 -3.93 6.37
C PRO A 83 -27.56 -4.09 7.82
N GLU A 84 -27.07 -5.09 8.55
CA GLU A 84 -27.43 -5.36 9.94
C GLU A 84 -26.94 -4.31 10.94
N PHE A 85 -25.97 -3.46 10.57
CA PHE A 85 -25.46 -2.40 11.45
C PHE A 85 -26.14 -1.04 11.21
N GLY A 86 -27.12 -0.97 10.31
CA GLY A 86 -27.75 0.28 9.88
C GLY A 86 -26.84 1.13 8.99
N PRO A 87 -27.32 2.31 8.52
CA PRO A 87 -26.54 3.16 7.64
C PRO A 87 -25.21 3.54 8.29
N SER A 88 -24.12 3.36 7.57
CA SER A 88 -22.79 3.82 8.00
C SER A 88 -22.89 5.32 8.29
N ALA A 89 -22.63 5.73 9.53
CA ALA A 89 -22.70 7.14 9.91
C ALA A 89 -21.70 7.96 9.07
N VAL A 90 -22.22 8.89 8.29
CA VAL A 90 -21.47 9.85 7.45
C VAL A 90 -20.82 10.91 8.32
#